data_AF-A0A524G8P4-F1
#
_entry.id   AF-A0A524G8P4-F1
#
_cell.length_a   1.000
_cell.length_b   1.000
_cell.length_c   1.000
_cell.angle_alpha   90.00
_cell.angle_beta   90.00
_cell.angle_gamma   90.00
#
_symmetry.space_group_name_H-M   'P 1'
#
loop_
_entity.id
_entity.type
_entity.pdbx_description
1 polymer ?
#
loop_
_entity_poly.entity_id
_entity_poly.type
_entity_poly.pdbx_seq_one_letter_code
_entity_poly.pdbx_strand_id
1 'polypeptide(L)'
;MQKGRKETVVSEIFIRYLTTTGLEKTARFRADESAINLDLRDIASVDLLPLIWCENLESLCLRNNSLTEIDLSPLEKCGKNLKAIRLSHNRLQGIDLNPLSCCPKLQEVTLDENRLKRIDLSPLFQCASLKQLNLDKDVSLTADLLLRSVGSWPEVLIERYHRILWKSDLAG
;
A
#
# COMPACT_ATOMS: atom_id res chain seq x y z
N MET A 1 12.48 47.58 7.35
CA MET A 1 13.00 46.36 6.68
C MET A 1 11.90 45.31 6.66
N GLN A 2 11.22 45.13 5.53
CA GLN A 2 10.18 44.11 5.39
C GLN A 2 10.86 42.74 5.29
N LYS A 3 10.54 41.85 6.24
CA LYS A 3 10.97 40.46 6.24
C LYS A 3 10.17 39.77 5.12
N GLY A 4 10.78 39.61 3.95
CA GLY A 4 10.16 38.89 2.83
C GLY A 4 9.74 37.50 3.29
N ARG A 5 8.42 37.24 3.30
CA ARG A 5 7.89 35.88 3.37
C ARG A 5 8.45 35.16 2.14
N LYS A 6 9.37 34.21 2.34
CA LYS A 6 9.68 33.23 1.30
C LYS A 6 8.37 32.48 1.04
N GLU A 7 7.74 32.76 -0.09
CA GLU A 7 6.71 31.88 -0.63
C GLU A 7 7.40 30.55 -0.92
N THR A 8 7.19 29.56 -0.06
CA THR A 8 7.63 28.20 -0.33
C THR A 8 6.79 27.72 -1.50
N VAL A 9 7.37 27.68 -2.69
CA VAL A 9 6.74 27.02 -3.84
C VAL A 9 6.61 25.55 -3.47
N VAL A 10 5.39 25.11 -3.19
CA VAL A 10 5.12 23.72 -2.88
C VAL A 10 5.10 22.96 -4.21
N SER A 11 5.99 21.99 -4.38
CA SER A 11 6.04 21.16 -5.58
C SER A 11 4.72 20.41 -5.76
N GLU A 12 4.17 20.42 -6.96
CA GLU A 12 3.00 19.63 -7.32
C GLU A 12 3.43 18.31 -7.97
N ILE A 13 2.64 17.26 -7.74
CA ILE A 13 2.74 15.98 -8.45
C ILE A 13 1.43 15.70 -9.20
N PHE A 14 1.55 14.93 -10.27
CA PHE A 14 0.44 14.61 -11.16
C PHE A 14 0.33 13.10 -11.31
N ILE A 15 -0.68 12.51 -10.69
CA ILE A 15 -0.96 11.08 -10.77
C ILE A 15 -1.88 10.84 -11.95
N ARG A 16 -1.41 10.09 -12.96
CA ARG A 16 -2.18 9.71 -14.14
C ARG A 16 -2.90 8.40 -13.89
N TYR A 17 -4.11 8.27 -14.44
CA TYR A 17 -4.90 7.04 -14.34
C TYR A 17 -5.86 6.90 -15.52
N LEU A 18 -6.20 5.65 -15.83
CA LEU A 18 -7.22 5.28 -16.82
C LEU A 18 -8.50 4.85 -16.10
N THR A 19 -9.66 5.30 -16.58
CA THR A 19 -10.96 4.84 -16.08
C THR A 19 -11.38 3.51 -16.71
N THR A 20 -12.45 2.87 -16.21
CA THR A 20 -12.98 1.64 -16.83
C THR A 20 -13.56 1.87 -18.22
N THR A 21 -13.92 3.10 -18.55
CA THR A 21 -14.35 3.52 -19.90
C THR A 21 -13.18 3.83 -20.84
N GLY A 22 -11.92 3.71 -20.38
CA GLY A 22 -10.72 4.03 -21.15
C GLY A 22 -10.38 5.53 -21.22
N LEU A 23 -10.98 6.38 -20.37
CA LEU A 23 -10.63 7.80 -20.32
C LEU A 23 -9.38 8.00 -19.49
N GLU A 24 -8.40 8.71 -20.05
CA GLU A 24 -7.24 9.18 -19.31
C GLU A 24 -7.60 10.39 -18.46
N LYS A 25 -7.20 10.35 -17.20
CA LYS A 25 -7.37 11.44 -16.24
C LYS A 25 -6.09 11.67 -15.47
N THR A 26 -5.99 12.87 -14.88
CA THR A 26 -4.88 13.25 -14.02
C THR A 26 -5.43 13.85 -12.74
N ALA A 27 -4.91 13.40 -11.60
CA ALA A 27 -5.15 13.99 -10.29
C ALA A 27 -3.92 14.78 -9.87
N ARG A 28 -4.12 16.01 -9.42
CA ARG A 28 -3.07 16.91 -8.94
C ARG A 28 -3.04 16.91 -7.42
N PHE A 29 -1.84 16.74 -6.85
CA PHE A 29 -1.59 16.81 -5.41
C PHE A 29 -0.35 17.64 -5.15
N ARG A 30 -0.20 18.15 -3.94
CA ARG A 30 1.06 18.75 -3.49
C ARG A 30 1.97 17.65 -2.92
N ALA A 31 3.27 17.75 -3.17
CA ALA A 31 4.26 16.80 -2.71
C ALA A 31 4.40 16.76 -1.17
N ASP A 32 3.99 17.82 -0.47
CA ASP A 32 4.02 17.90 0.99
C ASP A 32 2.75 17.35 1.67
N GLU A 33 1.76 16.88 0.91
CA GLU A 33 0.54 16.30 1.48
C GLU A 33 0.83 15.01 2.24
N SER A 34 0.25 14.90 3.44
CA SER A 34 0.33 13.70 4.26
C SER A 34 -0.69 12.62 3.86
N ALA A 35 -1.67 12.96 3.03
CA ALA A 35 -2.70 12.04 2.61
C ALA A 35 -3.05 12.25 1.14
N ILE A 36 -2.92 11.19 0.34
CA ILE A 36 -3.37 11.17 -1.05
C ILE A 36 -4.60 10.28 -1.14
N ASN A 37 -5.71 10.88 -1.55
CA ASN A 37 -6.99 10.22 -1.71
C ASN A 37 -7.35 10.11 -3.20
N LEU A 38 -7.50 8.87 -3.69
CA LEU A 38 -7.90 8.43 -5.03
C LEU A 38 -9.15 7.53 -4.98
N ASP A 39 -9.90 7.55 -3.88
CA ASP A 39 -11.15 6.79 -3.66
C ASP A 39 -12.26 7.23 -4.65
N LEU A 40 -13.10 6.28 -5.08
CA LEU A 40 -14.28 6.52 -5.92
C LEU A 40 -13.99 7.27 -7.24
N ARG A 41 -12.96 6.86 -7.98
CA ARG A 41 -12.54 7.51 -9.24
C ARG A 41 -12.68 6.66 -10.48
N ASP A 42 -13.32 5.50 -10.37
CA ASP A 42 -13.48 4.52 -11.45
C ASP A 42 -12.13 4.09 -12.07
N ILE A 43 -11.08 4.06 -11.25
CA ILE A 43 -9.71 3.79 -11.72
C ILE A 43 -9.60 2.32 -12.13
N ALA A 44 -9.22 2.07 -13.39
CA ALA A 44 -8.87 0.74 -13.92
C ALA A 44 -7.36 0.47 -13.82
N SER A 45 -6.52 1.50 -14.03
CA SER A 45 -5.07 1.47 -13.80
C SER A 45 -4.57 2.86 -13.39
N VAL A 46 -3.48 2.90 -12.63
CA VAL A 46 -2.91 4.14 -12.06
C VAL A 46 -1.39 4.09 -12.06
N ASP A 47 -0.78 5.22 -12.40
CA ASP A 47 0.66 5.44 -12.27
C ASP A 47 0.98 6.12 -10.93
N LEU A 48 1.53 5.34 -9.99
CA LEU A 48 1.95 5.83 -8.67
C LEU A 48 3.39 6.33 -8.63
N LEU A 49 4.16 6.29 -9.73
CA LEU A 49 5.55 6.74 -9.75
C LEU A 49 5.74 8.17 -9.20
N PRO A 50 4.84 9.14 -9.42
CA PRO A 50 4.98 10.48 -8.85
C PRO A 50 5.02 10.53 -7.32
N LEU A 51 4.56 9.48 -6.61
CA LEU A 51 4.60 9.39 -5.16
C LEU A 51 6.03 9.38 -4.59
N ILE A 52 7.06 9.09 -5.39
CA ILE A 52 8.46 9.14 -4.92
C ILE A 52 8.85 10.51 -4.35
N TRP A 53 8.13 11.58 -4.73
CA TRP A 53 8.35 12.94 -4.24
C TRP A 53 7.58 13.28 -2.95
N CYS A 54 6.70 12.40 -2.49
CA CYS A 54 5.81 12.63 -1.34
C CYS A 54 6.42 12.13 -0.02
N GLU A 55 7.50 12.76 0.46
CA GLU A 55 8.23 12.30 1.64
C GLU A 55 7.42 12.30 2.97
N ASN A 56 6.36 13.09 3.03
CA ASN A 56 5.48 13.23 4.19
C ASN A 56 4.25 12.34 4.11
N LEU A 57 4.13 11.49 3.09
CA LEU A 57 2.94 10.67 2.88
C LEU A 57 2.75 9.70 4.06
N GLU A 58 1.60 9.83 4.73
CA GLU A 58 1.16 8.97 5.83
C GLU A 58 -0.02 8.08 5.41
N SER A 59 -0.83 8.49 4.44
CA SER A 59 -2.01 7.74 4.02
C SER A 59 -2.19 7.75 2.51
N LEU A 60 -2.33 6.56 1.93
CA LEU A 60 -2.70 6.37 0.53
C LEU A 60 -4.03 5.62 0.44
N CYS A 61 -5.05 6.24 -0.16
CA CYS A 61 -6.39 5.66 -0.30
C CYS A 61 -6.77 5.50 -1.76
N LEU A 62 -7.03 4.27 -2.20
CA LEU A 62 -7.41 3.89 -3.56
C LEU A 62 -8.66 2.98 -3.56
N ARG A 63 -9.47 3.06 -2.50
CA ARG A 63 -10.68 2.22 -2.36
C ARG A 63 -11.71 2.51 -3.45
N ASN A 64 -12.69 1.61 -3.58
CA ASN A 64 -13.85 1.76 -4.47
C ASN A 64 -13.46 2.16 -5.90
N ASN A 65 -12.52 1.41 -6.46
CA ASN A 65 -12.07 1.54 -7.84
C ASN A 65 -12.22 0.18 -8.54
N SER A 66 -11.67 0.05 -9.74
CA SER A 66 -11.73 -1.17 -10.55
C SER A 66 -10.33 -1.71 -10.86
N LEU A 67 -9.35 -1.45 -9.99
CA LEU A 67 -7.96 -1.89 -10.17
C LEU A 67 -7.90 -3.42 -10.23
N THR A 68 -7.25 -3.94 -11.26
CA THR A 68 -6.99 -5.39 -11.41
C THR A 68 -5.56 -5.77 -11.01
N GLU A 69 -4.67 -4.79 -11.06
CA GLU A 69 -3.28 -4.81 -10.63
C GLU A 69 -2.90 -3.43 -10.07
N ILE A 70 -1.80 -3.38 -9.32
CA ILE A 70 -1.24 -2.14 -8.80
C ILE A 70 0.26 -2.32 -8.55
N ASP A 71 1.06 -1.36 -8.98
CA ASP A 71 2.49 -1.29 -8.64
C ASP A 71 2.70 -0.44 -7.39
N LEU A 72 3.24 -1.05 -6.34
CA LEU A 72 3.56 -0.39 -5.07
C LEU A 72 5.04 0.01 -4.96
N SER A 73 5.89 -0.29 -5.95
CA SER A 73 7.33 0.02 -5.94
C SER A 73 7.68 1.47 -5.58
N PRO A 74 6.89 2.51 -5.94
CA PRO A 74 7.18 3.89 -5.52
C PRO A 74 7.20 4.10 -4.00
N LEU A 75 6.49 3.25 -3.24
CA LEU A 75 6.43 3.31 -1.78
C LEU A 75 7.76 2.93 -1.11
N GLU A 76 8.67 2.26 -1.81
CA GLU A 76 10.03 2.03 -1.27
C GLU A 76 10.79 3.34 -1.03
N LYS A 77 10.45 4.41 -1.77
CA LYS A 77 11.12 5.73 -1.64
C LYS A 77 10.43 6.65 -0.65
N CYS A 78 9.09 6.64 -0.60
CA CYS A 78 8.32 7.57 0.23
C CYS A 78 7.64 6.93 1.46
N GLY A 79 7.72 5.61 1.61
CA GLY A 79 6.98 4.82 2.61
C GLY A 79 7.44 4.96 4.06
N LYS A 80 8.55 5.67 4.33
CA LYS A 80 9.13 5.84 5.68
C LYS A 80 8.13 6.38 6.72
N ASN A 81 7.16 7.17 6.27
CA ASN A 81 6.12 7.78 7.10
C ASN A 81 4.73 7.16 6.90
N LEU A 82 4.59 6.21 5.99
CA LEU A 82 3.30 5.62 5.64
C LEU A 82 2.71 4.87 6.83
N LYS A 83 1.48 5.20 7.18
CA LYS A 83 0.67 4.61 8.26
C LYS A 83 -0.50 3.80 7.72
N ALA A 84 -1.05 4.17 6.57
CA ALA A 84 -2.20 3.48 6.00
C ALA A 84 -2.11 3.33 4.48
N ILE A 85 -2.38 2.13 4.00
CA ILE A 85 -2.68 1.85 2.59
C ILE A 85 -4.05 1.17 2.50
N ARG A 86 -4.97 1.79 1.74
CA ARG A 86 -6.35 1.32 1.63
C ARG A 86 -6.71 1.01 0.18
N LEU A 87 -6.90 -0.26 -0.12
CA LEU A 87 -7.15 -0.81 -1.45
C LEU A 87 -8.45 -1.65 -1.52
N SER A 88 -9.28 -1.60 -0.47
CA SER A 88 -10.55 -2.33 -0.42
C SER A 88 -11.52 -1.93 -1.54
N HIS A 89 -12.43 -2.83 -1.92
CA HIS A 89 -13.38 -2.61 -3.01
C HIS A 89 -12.68 -2.31 -4.34
N ASN A 90 -11.83 -3.24 -4.76
CA ASN A 90 -11.18 -3.25 -6.07
C ASN A 90 -11.36 -4.64 -6.72
N ARG A 91 -10.58 -4.96 -7.76
CA ARG A 91 -10.65 -6.24 -8.48
C ARG A 91 -9.29 -6.92 -8.54
N LEU A 92 -8.41 -6.63 -7.57
CA LEU A 92 -7.05 -7.14 -7.52
C LEU A 92 -7.06 -8.66 -7.44
N GLN A 93 -6.37 -9.34 -8.35
CA GLN A 93 -6.25 -10.80 -8.36
C GLN A 93 -4.97 -11.29 -7.67
N GLY A 94 -3.98 -10.42 -7.61
CA GLY A 94 -2.74 -10.56 -6.85
C GLY A 94 -2.21 -9.18 -6.49
N ILE A 95 -1.29 -9.13 -5.54
CA ILE A 95 -0.58 -7.92 -5.15
C ILE A 95 0.79 -8.30 -4.62
N ASP A 96 1.82 -7.54 -5.01
CA ASP A 96 3.13 -7.64 -4.39
C ASP A 96 3.22 -6.68 -3.20
N LEU A 97 3.46 -7.23 -2.01
CA LEU A 97 3.60 -6.46 -0.78
C LEU A 97 5.06 -6.14 -0.44
N ASN A 98 6.05 -6.61 -1.21
CA ASN A 98 7.47 -6.36 -0.93
C ASN A 98 7.79 -4.87 -0.68
N PRO A 99 7.26 -3.91 -1.47
CA PRO A 99 7.53 -2.49 -1.22
C PRO A 99 7.12 -2.00 0.19
N LEU A 100 6.17 -2.68 0.84
CA LEU A 100 5.72 -2.32 2.19
C LEU A 100 6.71 -2.72 3.28
N SER A 101 7.70 -3.58 3.01
CA SER A 101 8.73 -3.92 4.01
C SER A 101 9.54 -2.71 4.45
N CYS A 102 9.58 -1.65 3.65
CA CYS A 102 10.24 -0.37 3.96
C CYS A 102 9.35 0.60 4.79
N CYS A 103 8.16 0.17 5.24
CA CYS A 103 7.19 1.01 5.94
C CYS A 103 7.05 0.63 7.43
N PRO A 104 8.03 0.94 8.30
CA PRO A 104 8.02 0.50 9.71
C PRO A 104 6.90 1.12 10.55
N LYS A 105 6.34 2.25 10.08
CA LYS A 105 5.23 2.97 10.71
C LYS A 105 3.86 2.52 10.20
N LEU A 106 3.78 1.54 9.30
CA LEU A 106 2.52 1.09 8.72
C LEU A 106 1.65 0.47 9.80
N GLN A 107 0.41 0.95 9.92
CA GLN A 107 -0.57 0.56 10.94
C GLN A 107 -1.77 -0.16 10.32
N GLU A 108 -2.13 0.19 9.09
CA GLU A 108 -3.33 -0.28 8.41
C GLU A 108 -3.05 -0.69 6.97
N VAL A 109 -3.44 -1.92 6.63
CA VAL A 109 -3.51 -2.43 5.25
C VAL A 109 -4.92 -2.97 5.04
N THR A 110 -5.64 -2.45 4.05
CA THR A 110 -6.97 -2.97 3.70
C THR A 110 -7.00 -3.45 2.25
N LEU A 111 -7.34 -4.72 2.07
CA LEU A 111 -7.32 -5.46 0.81
C LEU A 111 -8.56 -6.36 0.65
N ASP A 112 -9.49 -6.30 1.58
CA ASP A 112 -10.82 -6.92 1.52
C ASP A 112 -11.62 -6.41 0.33
N GLU A 113 -12.64 -7.16 -0.09
CA GLU A 113 -13.49 -6.82 -1.24
C GLU A 113 -12.66 -6.68 -2.52
N ASN A 114 -11.77 -7.65 -2.75
CA ASN A 114 -10.97 -7.80 -3.96
C ASN A 114 -11.24 -9.17 -4.59
N ARG A 115 -10.32 -9.67 -5.45
CA ARG A 115 -10.38 -11.00 -6.06
C ARG A 115 -9.12 -11.81 -5.75
N LEU A 116 -8.48 -11.51 -4.62
CA LEU A 116 -7.26 -12.18 -4.17
C LEU A 116 -7.58 -13.63 -3.83
N LYS A 117 -6.78 -14.55 -4.37
CA LYS A 117 -6.87 -15.98 -4.00
C LYS A 117 -5.81 -16.37 -2.98
N ARG A 118 -4.64 -15.73 -3.06
CA ARG A 118 -3.52 -15.94 -2.17
C ARG A 118 -2.79 -14.62 -1.91
N ILE A 119 -2.13 -14.52 -0.78
CA ILE A 119 -1.28 -13.38 -0.44
C ILE A 119 -0.06 -13.82 0.36
N ASP A 120 1.09 -13.25 0.04
CA ASP A 120 2.32 -13.45 0.81
C ASP A 120 2.46 -12.33 1.85
N LEU A 121 2.41 -12.71 3.13
CA LEU A 121 2.47 -11.78 4.25
C LEU A 121 3.91 -11.51 4.72
N SER A 122 4.92 -12.16 4.14
CA SER A 122 6.33 -12.02 4.56
C SER A 122 6.79 -10.56 4.68
N PRO A 123 6.45 -9.64 3.74
CA PRO A 123 6.84 -8.23 3.86
C PRO A 123 6.24 -7.51 5.07
N LEU A 124 5.05 -7.92 5.52
CA LEU A 124 4.34 -7.28 6.63
C LEU A 124 4.97 -7.59 7.99
N PHE A 125 5.85 -8.60 8.10
CA PHE A 125 6.61 -8.85 9.33
C PHE A 125 7.60 -7.72 9.65
N GLN A 126 8.00 -6.91 8.66
CA GLN A 126 8.83 -5.72 8.87
C GLN A 126 8.02 -4.49 9.31
N CYS A 127 6.69 -4.55 9.21
CA CYS A 127 5.78 -3.48 9.61
C CYS A 127 5.46 -3.58 11.10
N ALA A 128 6.44 -3.29 11.97
CA ALA A 128 6.32 -3.48 13.42
C ALA A 128 5.14 -2.73 14.08
N SER A 129 4.62 -1.68 13.43
CA SER A 129 3.48 -0.90 13.92
C SER A 129 2.12 -1.40 13.42
N LEU A 130 2.07 -2.51 12.68
CA LEU A 130 0.86 -2.98 12.00
C LEU A 130 -0.19 -3.47 13.02
N LYS A 131 -1.37 -2.86 12.96
CA LYS A 131 -2.50 -3.13 13.88
C LYS A 131 -3.71 -3.67 13.16
N GLN A 132 -3.88 -3.33 11.88
CA GLN A 132 -5.05 -3.70 11.10
C GLN A 132 -4.62 -4.27 9.74
N LEU A 133 -5.13 -5.46 9.45
CA LEU A 133 -4.97 -6.15 8.18
C LEU A 133 -6.32 -6.74 7.78
N ASN A 134 -7.00 -6.06 6.84
CA ASN A 134 -8.29 -6.51 6.34
C ASN A 134 -8.09 -7.29 5.04
N LEU A 135 -8.55 -8.53 5.03
CA LEU A 135 -8.49 -9.47 3.92
C LEU A 135 -9.79 -10.27 3.90
N ASP A 136 -10.22 -10.70 2.72
CA ASP A 136 -11.38 -11.58 2.60
C ASP A 136 -11.12 -12.93 3.28
N LYS A 137 -12.17 -13.53 3.83
CA LYS A 137 -12.07 -14.77 4.63
C LYS A 137 -11.43 -15.91 3.84
N ASP A 138 -11.67 -15.99 2.55
CA ASP A 138 -11.27 -17.12 1.70
C ASP A 138 -9.86 -16.96 1.08
N VAL A 139 -9.16 -15.86 1.38
CA VAL A 139 -7.78 -15.66 0.90
C VAL A 139 -6.83 -16.64 1.60
N SER A 140 -6.07 -17.40 0.81
CA SER A 140 -4.98 -18.24 1.32
C SER A 140 -3.80 -17.37 1.75
N LEU A 141 -3.33 -17.52 2.98
CA LEU A 141 -2.21 -16.74 3.51
C LEU A 141 -0.92 -17.57 3.42
N THR A 142 0.16 -17.00 2.92
CA THR A 142 1.50 -17.62 2.95
C THR A 142 2.50 -16.71 3.62
N ALA A 143 3.57 -17.27 4.19
CA ALA A 143 4.74 -16.51 4.62
C ALA A 143 5.99 -17.41 4.62
N ASP A 144 7.17 -16.80 4.58
CA ASP A 144 8.45 -17.50 4.72
C ASP A 144 8.53 -18.23 6.07
N LEU A 145 8.85 -19.52 6.02
CA LEU A 145 9.05 -20.41 7.16
C LEU A 145 10.04 -19.86 8.19
N LEU A 146 11.07 -19.13 7.77
CA LEU A 146 12.06 -18.52 8.68
C LEU A 146 11.45 -17.47 9.59
N LEU A 147 10.36 -16.83 9.17
CA LEU A 147 9.65 -15.82 9.97
C LEU A 147 8.87 -16.45 11.14
N ARG A 148 8.66 -17.77 11.12
CA ARG A 148 7.93 -18.53 12.15
C ARG A 148 8.56 -18.45 13.54
N SER A 149 9.87 -18.25 13.62
CA SER A 149 10.63 -18.17 14.88
C SER A 149 11.01 -16.75 15.28
N VAL A 150 10.58 -15.73 14.54
CA VAL A 150 10.92 -14.33 14.87
C VAL A 150 10.16 -13.91 16.14
N GLY A 151 10.88 -13.42 17.15
CA GLY A 151 10.33 -13.16 18.49
C GLY A 151 9.50 -11.89 18.66
N SER A 152 9.25 -11.12 17.59
CA SER A 152 8.44 -9.90 17.64
C SER A 152 7.62 -9.78 16.35
N TRP A 153 6.33 -10.10 16.43
CA TRP A 153 5.39 -9.95 15.32
C TRP A 153 4.40 -8.84 15.62
N PRO A 154 3.89 -8.17 14.57
CA PRO A 154 2.66 -7.42 14.69
C PRO A 154 1.54 -8.34 15.21
N GLU A 155 0.82 -7.89 16.24
CA GLU A 155 -0.24 -8.65 16.92
C GLU A 155 -1.26 -9.23 15.93
N VAL A 156 -1.63 -8.44 14.92
CA VAL A 156 -2.56 -8.83 13.85
C VAL A 156 -2.09 -10.04 13.02
N LEU A 157 -0.78 -10.28 12.93
CA LEU A 157 -0.23 -11.47 12.26
C LEU A 157 -0.21 -12.69 13.19
N ILE A 158 -0.03 -12.48 14.50
CA ILE A 158 -0.11 -13.55 15.52
C ILE A 158 -1.50 -14.19 15.50
N GLU A 159 -2.56 -13.39 15.46
CA GLU A 159 -3.95 -13.87 15.38
C GLU A 159 -4.22 -14.74 14.14
N ARG A 160 -3.44 -14.54 13.07
CA ARG A 160 -3.56 -15.26 11.80
C ARG A 160 -2.58 -16.43 11.68
N TYR A 161 -1.72 -16.65 12.68
CA TYR A 161 -0.65 -17.64 12.65
C TYR A 161 -1.09 -19.02 12.14
N HIS A 162 -2.21 -19.54 12.67
CA HIS A 162 -2.73 -20.85 12.33
C HIS A 162 -3.29 -20.97 10.91
N ARG A 163 -3.56 -19.84 10.25
CA ARG A 163 -4.07 -19.77 8.87
C ARG A 163 -2.95 -19.59 7.83
N ILE A 164 -1.74 -19.27 8.28
CA ILE A 164 -0.60 -19.03 7.39
C ILE A 164 0.00 -20.37 6.98
N LEU A 165 0.08 -20.60 5.67
CA LEU A 165 0.90 -21.65 5.08
C LEU A 165 2.36 -21.18 5.04
N TRP A 166 3.15 -21.71 5.96
CA TRP A 166 4.59 -21.43 6.06
C TRP A 166 5.35 -22.23 5.00
N LYS A 167 6.01 -21.53 4.07
CA LYS A 167 6.77 -22.11 2.96
C LYS A 167 8.25 -21.81 3.13
N SER A 168 9.14 -22.77 2.85
CA SER A 168 10.56 -22.48 2.67
C SER A 168 10.82 -22.22 1.19
N ASP A 169 11.63 -21.23 0.84
CA ASP A 169 12.17 -21.03 -0.51
C ASP A 169 13.19 -22.12 -0.90
N LEU A 170 12.94 -23.37 -0.52
CA LEU A 170 13.62 -24.55 -1.06
C LEU A 170 12.93 -24.95 -2.36
N ALA A 171 12.95 -24.03 -3.32
CA ALA A 171 12.83 -24.33 -4.73
C ALA A 171 14.08 -23.71 -5.38
N GLY A 172 15.12 -24.53 -5.50
CA GLY A 172 16.20 -24.28 -6.46
C GLY A 172 15.70 -24.42 -7.88
#